data_AF-I1CXV9-F1
#
_entry.id   AF-I1CXV9-F1
#
_cell.length_a   1.000
_cell.length_b   1.000
_cell.length_c   1.000
_cell.angle_alpha   90.00
_cell.angle_beta   90.00
_cell.angle_gamma   90.00
#
_symmetry.space_group_name_H-M   'P 1'
#
loop_
_entity.id
_entity.type
_entity.pdbx_description
1 polymer ?
#
loop_
_entity_poly.entity_id
_entity_poly.type
_entity_poly.pdbx_seq_one_letter_code
_entity_poly.pdbx_strand_id
1 'polypeptide(L)'
;MSDPMEVAGSAGALAPGEALSKMVAAMDRSMGTEAMEKATRSADQLVASAKLNGFKVTPEAADPIIKVLEDFIERIERMRFNMRIFEQAPPLGNHDYGKKVAQHMQKAATDERSARSAVLSLKVVLEKSREALLRASNQYEDQEESALDAFRGMGG
;
A
#
# COMPACT_ATOMS: atom_id res chain seq x y z
N MET A 1 -40.47 4.99 36.58
CA MET A 1 -40.04 5.85 35.47
C MET A 1 -38.56 6.06 35.67
N SER A 2 -37.74 5.26 35.00
CA SER A 2 -36.29 5.23 35.19
C SER A 2 -35.65 5.14 33.80
N ASP A 3 -34.80 6.12 33.51
CA ASP A 3 -34.09 6.32 32.25
C ASP A 3 -33.19 5.13 31.88
N PRO A 4 -33.13 4.74 30.59
CA PRO A 4 -31.98 4.01 30.07
C PRO A 4 -30.88 5.01 29.71
N MET A 5 -29.74 4.89 30.40
CA MET A 5 -28.50 5.57 30.02
C MET A 5 -28.02 4.97 28.69
N GLU A 6 -28.24 5.69 27.60
CA GLU A 6 -27.75 5.35 26.26
C GLU A 6 -26.22 5.52 26.26
N VAL A 7 -25.51 4.39 26.23
CA VAL A 7 -24.05 4.38 26.20
C VAL A 7 -23.60 4.85 24.81
N ALA A 8 -23.04 6.05 24.80
CA ALA A 8 -22.44 6.67 23.63
C ALA A 8 -21.46 5.71 22.94
N GLY A 9 -21.74 5.41 21.67
CA GLY A 9 -20.85 4.63 20.80
C GLY A 9 -19.51 5.34 20.66
N SER A 10 -18.47 4.75 21.24
CA SER A 10 -17.10 5.14 20.94
C SER A 10 -16.80 4.72 19.50
N ALA A 11 -16.43 5.70 18.67
CA ALA A 11 -15.83 5.46 17.37
C ALA A 11 -14.58 4.60 17.60
N GLY A 12 -14.69 3.30 17.28
CA GLY A 12 -13.66 2.30 17.51
C GLY A 12 -12.42 2.58 16.67
N ALA A 13 -11.49 3.37 17.20
CA ALA A 13 -10.10 3.36 16.78
C ALA A 13 -9.57 1.96 17.08
N LEU A 14 -9.35 1.18 16.02
CA LEU A 14 -8.76 -0.15 16.13
C LEU A 14 -7.38 -0.05 16.76
N ALA A 15 -7.09 -0.91 17.73
CA ALA A 15 -5.76 -0.96 18.33
C ALA A 15 -4.72 -1.34 17.26
N PRO A 16 -3.48 -0.80 17.30
CA PRO A 16 -2.44 -1.03 16.28
C PRO A 16 -2.18 -2.52 15.97
N GLY A 17 -2.27 -3.39 16.98
CA GLY A 17 -2.12 -4.84 16.82
C GLY A 17 -3.26 -5.50 16.01
N GLU A 18 -4.49 -5.01 16.15
CA GLU A 18 -5.62 -5.47 15.34
C GLU A 18 -5.53 -4.98 13.89
N ALA A 19 -5.04 -3.75 13.68
CA ALA A 19 -4.84 -3.20 12.35
C ALA A 19 -3.78 -4.00 11.56
N LEU A 20 -2.66 -4.35 12.21
CA LEU A 20 -1.63 -5.19 11.63
C LEU A 20 -2.15 -6.62 11.33
N SER A 21 -2.88 -7.23 12.28
CA SER A 21 -3.47 -8.56 12.08
C SER A 21 -4.48 -8.59 10.92
N LYS A 22 -5.35 -7.58 10.82
CA LYS A 22 -6.32 -7.45 9.72
C LYS A 22 -5.64 -7.21 8.37
N MET A 23 -4.52 -6.49 8.35
CA MET A 23 -3.70 -6.29 7.16
C MET A 23 -3.10 -7.62 6.69
N VAL A 24 -2.47 -8.39 7.59
CA VAL A 24 -1.89 -9.70 7.27
C VAL A 24 -2.97 -10.68 6.76
N ALA A 25 -4.11 -10.76 7.44
CA ALA A 25 -5.23 -11.62 7.01
C ALA A 25 -5.85 -11.19 5.67
N ALA A 26 -5.78 -9.90 5.32
CA ALA A 26 -6.23 -9.40 4.03
C ALA A 26 -5.23 -9.71 2.90
N MET A 27 -3.94 -9.87 3.20
CA MET A 27 -2.94 -10.32 2.22
C MET A 27 -2.98 -11.83 1.98
N ASP A 28 -3.37 -12.61 3.00
CA ASP A 28 -3.48 -14.08 2.93
C ASP A 28 -4.69 -14.54 2.09
N ARG A 29 -5.76 -13.75 2.06
CA ARG A 29 -6.83 -13.90 1.06
C ARG A 29 -6.38 -13.19 -0.21
N SER A 30 -6.54 -13.85 -1.35
CA SER A 30 -6.20 -13.37 -2.71
C SER A 30 -6.04 -11.84 -2.85
N MET A 31 -5.02 -11.38 -3.57
CA MET A 31 -4.77 -9.95 -3.87
C MET A 31 -5.85 -9.28 -4.76
N GLY A 32 -7.11 -9.68 -4.67
CA GLY A 32 -8.25 -9.04 -5.29
C GLY A 32 -8.47 -7.63 -4.74
N THR A 33 -9.23 -6.83 -5.49
CA THR A 33 -9.45 -5.40 -5.24
C THR A 33 -9.96 -5.11 -3.83
N GLU A 34 -10.99 -5.82 -3.37
CA GLU A 34 -11.58 -5.61 -2.03
C GLU A 34 -10.58 -5.85 -0.89
N ALA A 35 -9.74 -6.88 -1.03
CA ALA A 35 -8.72 -7.22 -0.05
C ALA A 35 -7.64 -6.13 0.01
N MET A 36 -7.21 -5.63 -1.15
CA MET A 36 -6.24 -4.53 -1.25
C MET A 36 -6.78 -3.20 -0.75
N GLU A 37 -8.05 -2.88 -1.02
CA GLU A 37 -8.73 -1.70 -0.46
C GLU A 37 -8.81 -1.78 1.07
N LYS A 38 -9.12 -2.96 1.60
CA LYS A 38 -9.14 -3.18 3.06
C LYS A 38 -7.74 -3.05 3.65
N ALA A 39 -6.73 -3.62 3.03
CA ALA A 39 -5.34 -3.50 3.47
C ALA A 39 -4.87 -2.03 3.46
N THR A 40 -5.25 -1.27 2.42
CA THR A 40 -4.96 0.17 2.32
C THR A 40 -5.59 0.95 3.46
N ARG A 41 -6.89 0.72 3.72
CA ARG A 41 -7.59 1.35 4.86
C ARG A 41 -6.98 1.00 6.21
N SER A 42 -6.54 -0.25 6.41
CA SER A 42 -5.83 -0.64 7.63
C SER A 42 -4.49 0.08 7.76
N ALA A 43 -3.75 0.24 6.66
CA ALA A 43 -2.49 0.98 6.66
C ALA A 43 -2.71 2.48 6.94
N ASP A 44 -3.78 3.09 6.42
CA ASP A 44 -4.18 4.46 6.76
C ASP A 44 -4.44 4.62 8.26
N GLN A 45 -5.10 3.64 8.89
CA GLN A 45 -5.33 3.63 10.33
C GLN A 45 -4.04 3.51 11.13
N LEU A 46 -3.05 2.74 10.65
CA LEU A 46 -1.72 2.68 11.26
C LEU A 46 -1.02 4.03 11.20
N VAL A 47 -1.03 4.70 10.04
CA VAL A 47 -0.47 6.06 9.89
C VAL A 47 -1.16 7.05 10.83
N ALA A 48 -2.48 7.03 10.89
CA ALA A 48 -3.25 7.90 11.79
C ALA A 48 -2.91 7.64 13.26
N SER A 49 -2.78 6.37 13.65
CA SER A 49 -2.40 5.97 15.00
C SER A 49 -0.99 6.45 15.34
N ALA A 50 -0.03 6.31 14.43
CA ALA A 50 1.34 6.80 14.63
C ALA A 50 1.38 8.33 14.81
N LYS A 51 0.62 9.08 13.98
CA LYS A 51 0.49 10.55 14.08
C LYS A 51 -0.08 10.99 15.44
N LEU A 52 -1.03 10.23 15.99
CA LEU A 52 -1.66 10.51 17.27
C LEU A 52 -0.90 9.94 18.48
N ASN A 53 0.34 9.48 18.30
CA ASN A 53 1.13 8.78 19.31
C ASN A 53 0.45 7.52 19.88
N GLY A 54 -0.48 6.92 19.13
CA GLY A 54 -1.20 5.70 19.49
C GLY A 54 -0.31 4.45 19.52
N PHE A 55 0.90 4.52 18.97
CA PHE A 55 1.99 3.61 19.29
C PHE A 55 3.34 4.31 19.09
N LYS A 56 4.36 3.80 19.79
CA LYS A 56 5.76 4.21 19.66
C LYS A 56 6.65 2.99 19.55
N VAL A 57 7.73 3.12 18.82
CA VAL A 57 8.75 2.10 18.63
C VAL A 57 10.12 2.78 18.67
N THR A 58 11.16 2.09 19.13
CA THR A 58 12.51 2.68 19.08
C THR A 58 13.04 2.61 17.64
N PRO A 59 13.91 3.54 17.24
CA PRO A 59 14.57 3.49 15.93
C PRO A 59 15.21 2.13 15.65
N GLU A 60 15.92 1.55 16.63
CA GLU A 60 16.64 0.28 16.48
C GLU A 60 15.71 -0.90 16.19
N ALA A 61 14.46 -0.85 16.68
CA ALA A 61 13.44 -1.85 16.41
C ALA A 61 12.69 -1.58 15.09
N ALA A 62 12.57 -0.31 14.67
CA ALA A 62 11.88 0.10 13.45
C ALA A 62 12.74 -0.07 12.19
N ASP A 63 14.01 0.31 12.25
CA ASP A 63 14.96 0.32 11.15
C ASP A 63 15.03 -0.99 10.36
N PRO A 64 15.16 -2.19 10.97
CA PRO A 64 15.20 -3.43 10.19
C PRO A 64 13.89 -3.70 9.45
N ILE A 65 12.75 -3.30 10.01
CA ILE A 65 11.43 -3.47 9.37
C ILE A 65 11.27 -2.46 8.23
N ILE A 66 11.63 -1.20 8.46
CA ILE A 66 11.61 -0.13 7.46
C ILE A 66 12.46 -0.54 6.25
N LYS A 67 13.67 -1.05 6.48
CA LYS A 67 14.56 -1.52 5.41
C LYS A 67 13.91 -2.63 4.57
N VAL A 68 13.27 -3.61 5.20
CA VAL A 68 12.56 -4.67 4.47
C VAL A 68 11.41 -4.10 3.64
N LEU A 69 10.64 -3.14 4.16
CA LEU A 69 9.57 -2.48 3.42
C LEU A 69 10.13 -1.72 2.20
N GLU A 70 11.24 -1.00 2.37
CA GLU A 70 11.95 -0.30 1.29
C GLU A 70 12.41 -1.27 0.20
N ASP A 71 13.05 -2.38 0.57
CA ASP A 71 13.50 -3.41 -0.39
C ASP A 71 12.34 -3.94 -1.26
N PHE A 72 11.16 -4.15 -0.66
CA PHE A 72 9.96 -4.57 -1.39
C PHE A 72 9.39 -3.47 -2.28
N ILE A 73 9.33 -2.22 -1.79
CA ILE A 73 8.89 -1.06 -2.57
C ILE A 73 9.77 -0.93 -3.82
N GLU A 74 11.09 -0.98 -3.66
CA GLU A 74 12.02 -0.91 -4.78
C GLU A 74 11.86 -2.08 -5.77
N ARG A 75 11.63 -3.29 -5.26
CA ARG A 75 11.39 -4.46 -6.13
C ARG A 75 10.13 -4.26 -6.97
N ILE A 76 9.06 -3.74 -6.38
CA ILE A 76 7.83 -3.43 -7.11
C ILE A 76 8.09 -2.33 -8.14
N GLU A 77 8.87 -1.31 -7.78
CA GLU A 77 9.27 -0.24 -8.71
C GLU A 77 10.05 -0.77 -9.92
N ARG A 78 11.00 -1.68 -9.72
CA ARG A 78 11.70 -2.36 -10.81
C ARG A 78 10.74 -3.19 -11.67
N MET A 79 9.78 -3.88 -11.05
CA MET A 79 8.76 -4.63 -11.79
C MET A 79 7.83 -3.73 -12.61
N ARG A 80 7.57 -2.50 -12.17
CA ARG A 80 6.68 -1.55 -12.84
C ARG A 80 7.10 -1.25 -14.28
N PHE A 81 8.40 -1.18 -14.54
CA PHE A 81 8.93 -1.02 -15.89
C PHE A 81 8.57 -2.20 -16.79
N ASN A 82 8.71 -3.43 -16.29
CA ASN A 82 8.36 -4.64 -17.02
C ASN A 82 6.84 -4.75 -17.27
N MET A 83 6.03 -4.30 -16.30
CA MET A 83 4.57 -4.32 -16.41
C MET A 83 4.01 -3.38 -17.49
N ARG A 84 4.79 -2.42 -18.01
CA ARG A 84 4.37 -1.57 -19.14
C ARG A 84 4.09 -2.38 -20.41
N ILE A 85 4.65 -3.58 -20.55
CA ILE A 85 4.36 -4.44 -21.69
C ILE A 85 2.87 -4.80 -21.79
N PHE A 86 2.16 -4.84 -20.66
CA PHE A 86 0.72 -5.12 -20.62
C PHE A 86 -0.13 -3.99 -21.20
N GLU A 87 0.42 -2.79 -21.36
CA GLU A 87 -0.23 -1.68 -22.03
C GLU A 87 -0.26 -1.86 -23.55
N GLN A 88 0.41 -2.90 -24.08
CA GLN A 88 0.41 -3.24 -25.50
C GLN A 88 -0.45 -4.47 -25.75
N ALA A 89 -1.27 -4.41 -26.81
CA ALA A 89 -2.03 -5.58 -27.26
C ALA A 89 -1.07 -6.64 -27.84
N PRO A 90 -1.20 -7.92 -27.44
CA PRO A 90 -0.32 -8.97 -27.95
C PRO A 90 -0.55 -9.19 -29.47
N PRO A 91 0.51 -9.51 -30.24
CA PRO A 91 0.38 -9.71 -31.69
C PRO A 91 -0.23 -11.08 -32.01
N LEU A 92 -1.55 -11.20 -31.89
CA LEU A 92 -2.30 -12.45 -32.12
C LEU A 92 -2.79 -12.60 -33.58
N GLY A 93 -2.02 -12.07 -34.53
CA GLY A 93 -2.35 -12.10 -35.95
C GLY A 93 -3.31 -10.98 -36.41
N ASN A 94 -3.40 -10.80 -37.73
CA ASN A 94 -4.12 -9.67 -38.35
C ASN A 94 -5.59 -9.95 -38.70
N HIS A 95 -6.13 -11.10 -38.31
CA HIS A 95 -7.55 -11.42 -38.52
C HIS A 95 -8.44 -10.82 -37.40
N ASP A 96 -9.71 -10.59 -37.71
CA ASP A 96 -10.64 -9.88 -36.80
C ASP A 96 -10.77 -10.53 -35.42
N TYR A 97 -10.80 -11.87 -35.38
CA TYR A 97 -10.83 -12.60 -34.12
C TYR A 97 -9.57 -12.36 -33.27
N GLY A 98 -8.39 -12.32 -33.88
CA GLY A 98 -7.10 -12.14 -33.20
C GLY A 98 -7.01 -10.74 -32.59
N LYS A 99 -7.47 -9.72 -33.32
CA LYS A 99 -7.59 -8.35 -32.81
C LYS A 99 -8.51 -8.26 -31.59
N LYS A 100 -9.67 -8.93 -31.62
CA LYS A 100 -10.62 -8.95 -30.49
C LYS A 100 -10.02 -9.61 -29.25
N VAL A 101 -9.37 -10.76 -29.40
CA VAL A 101 -8.71 -11.44 -28.29
C VAL A 101 -7.55 -10.61 -27.74
N ALA A 102 -6.73 -10.00 -28.60
CA ALA A 102 -5.62 -9.16 -28.19
C ALA A 102 -6.08 -7.96 -27.34
N GLN A 103 -7.16 -7.28 -27.76
CA GLN A 103 -7.78 -6.21 -26.98
C GLN A 103 -8.31 -6.70 -25.64
N HIS A 104 -8.96 -7.87 -25.60
CA HIS A 104 -9.46 -8.44 -24.35
C HIS A 104 -8.33 -8.79 -23.39
N MET A 105 -7.24 -9.37 -23.87
CA MET A 105 -6.05 -9.70 -23.07
C MET A 105 -5.37 -8.44 -22.51
N GLN A 106 -5.19 -7.41 -23.34
CA GLN A 106 -4.66 -6.12 -22.90
C GLN A 106 -5.53 -5.50 -21.80
N LYS A 107 -6.86 -5.50 -21.99
CA LYS A 107 -7.81 -4.98 -21.01
C LYS A 107 -7.72 -5.76 -19.69
N ALA A 108 -7.76 -7.09 -19.74
CA ALA A 108 -7.64 -7.93 -18.54
C ALA A 108 -6.30 -7.76 -17.81
N ALA A 109 -5.22 -7.42 -18.53
CA ALA A 109 -3.91 -7.19 -17.95
C ALA A 109 -3.72 -5.78 -17.36
N THR A 110 -4.62 -4.83 -17.68
CA THR A 110 -4.50 -3.42 -17.29
C THR A 110 -5.67 -2.89 -16.44
N ASP A 111 -6.76 -3.65 -16.33
CA ASP A 111 -7.91 -3.27 -15.52
C ASP A 111 -7.60 -3.20 -14.02
N GLU A 112 -8.55 -2.68 -13.24
CA GLU A 112 -8.42 -2.51 -11.78
C GLU A 112 -8.30 -3.83 -11.03
N ARG A 113 -8.76 -4.94 -11.62
CA ARG A 113 -8.71 -6.30 -11.03
C ARG A 113 -7.49 -7.09 -11.49
N SER A 114 -6.67 -6.50 -12.35
CA SER A 114 -5.46 -7.12 -12.89
C SER A 114 -4.41 -7.31 -11.81
N ALA A 115 -3.51 -8.28 -12.04
CA ALA A 115 -2.33 -8.47 -11.20
C ALA A 115 -1.45 -7.20 -11.14
N ARG A 116 -1.40 -6.42 -12.22
CA ARG A 116 -0.71 -5.11 -12.25
C ARG A 116 -1.30 -4.17 -11.21
N SER A 117 -2.62 -4.01 -11.19
CA SER A 117 -3.31 -3.15 -10.22
C SER A 117 -3.16 -3.64 -8.78
N ALA A 118 -3.17 -4.96 -8.57
CA ALA A 118 -2.92 -5.56 -7.25
C ALA A 118 -1.50 -5.27 -6.73
N VAL A 119 -0.48 -5.41 -7.58
CA VAL A 119 0.92 -5.10 -7.22
C VAL A 119 1.11 -3.60 -6.92
N LEU A 120 0.47 -2.72 -7.70
CA LEU A 120 0.49 -1.28 -7.42
C LEU A 120 -0.20 -0.93 -6.10
N SER A 121 -1.32 -1.58 -5.79
CA SER A 121 -2.00 -1.39 -4.51
C SER A 121 -1.16 -1.89 -3.33
N LEU A 122 -0.46 -3.01 -3.49
CA LEU A 122 0.48 -3.50 -2.49
C LEU A 122 1.59 -2.48 -2.21
N LYS A 123 2.11 -1.80 -3.25
CA LYS A 123 3.10 -0.73 -3.07
C LYS A 123 2.57 0.38 -2.15
N VAL A 124 1.35 0.86 -2.39
CA VAL A 124 0.72 1.91 -1.57
C VAL A 124 0.60 1.47 -0.12
N VAL A 125 0.22 0.21 0.11
CA VAL A 125 0.13 -0.37 1.45
C VAL A 125 1.50 -0.39 2.14
N LEU A 126 2.56 -0.82 1.45
CA LEU A 126 3.92 -0.84 1.99
C LEU A 126 4.45 0.57 2.30
N GLU A 127 4.21 1.53 1.42
CA GLU A 127 4.60 2.94 1.61
C GLU A 127 3.93 3.54 2.86
N LYS A 128 2.64 3.28 3.05
CA LYS A 128 1.90 3.73 4.25
C LYS A 128 2.41 3.07 5.53
N SER A 129 2.70 1.76 5.48
CA SER A 129 3.29 1.06 6.63
C SER A 129 4.67 1.61 7.00
N ARG A 130 5.50 1.92 6.00
CA ARG A 130 6.80 2.58 6.20
C ARG A 130 6.64 3.94 6.85
N GLU A 131 5.73 4.78 6.34
CA GLU A 131 5.40 6.08 6.94
C GLU A 131 4.96 5.93 8.41
N ALA A 132 4.07 4.98 8.71
CA ALA A 132 3.60 4.76 10.06
C ALA A 132 4.75 4.42 11.02
N LEU A 133 5.68 3.55 10.60
CA LEU A 133 6.85 3.18 11.40
C LEU A 133 7.78 4.37 11.64
N LEU A 134 8.08 5.14 10.59
CA LEU A 134 8.92 6.35 10.70
C LEU A 134 8.33 7.38 11.66
N ARG A 135 7.02 7.58 11.62
CA ARG A 135 6.33 8.49 12.55
C ARG A 135 6.33 7.94 13.99
N ALA A 136 6.15 6.64 14.14
CA ALA A 136 6.16 5.98 15.45
C ALA A 136 7.55 5.95 16.09
N SER A 137 8.62 5.97 15.29
CA SER A 137 10.02 6.08 15.74
C SER A 137 10.55 7.52 15.80
N ASN A 138 9.74 8.51 15.41
CA ASN A 138 10.12 9.93 15.26
C ASN A 138 11.24 10.18 14.23
N GLN A 139 11.43 9.28 13.26
CA GLN A 139 12.43 9.41 12.18
C GLN A 139 11.83 10.01 10.90
N TYR A 140 10.56 10.42 10.92
CA TYR A 140 9.85 10.88 9.71
C TYR A 140 10.41 12.19 9.14
N GLU A 141 10.66 13.18 10.00
CA GLU A 141 11.10 14.52 9.57
C GLU A 141 12.51 14.46 8.95
N ASP A 142 13.46 13.77 9.60
CA ASP A 142 14.83 13.59 9.11
C ASP A 142 14.90 12.91 7.74
N GLN A 143 14.03 11.93 7.50
CA GLN A 143 13.96 11.23 6.22
C GLN A 143 13.27 12.04 5.12
N GLU A 144 12.26 12.86 5.47
CA GLU A 144 11.61 13.75 4.52
C GLU A 144 12.58 14.85 4.04
N GLU A 145 13.35 15.44 4.96
CA GLU A 145 14.36 16.44 4.62
C GLU A 145 15.46 15.86 3.72
N SER A 146 15.98 14.67 4.06
CA SER A 146 16.97 13.97 3.25
C SER A 146 16.50 13.69 1.81
N ALA A 147 15.21 13.34 1.63
CA ALA A 147 14.63 13.09 0.33
C ALA A 147 14.45 14.38 -0.49
N LEU A 148 14.03 15.47 0.14
CA LEU A 148 13.89 16.78 -0.49
C LEU A 148 15.22 17.34 -0.97
N ASP A 149 16.29 17.19 -0.17
CA ASP A 149 17.62 17.65 -0.54
C ASP A 149 18.23 16.85 -1.68
N ALA A 150 18.04 15.53 -1.71
CA ALA A 150 18.45 14.70 -2.85
C ALA A 150 17.74 15.14 -4.15
N PHE A 151 16.47 15.50 -4.08
CA PHE A 151 15.70 15.99 -5.23
C PHE A 151 16.18 17.38 -5.70
N ARG A 152 16.47 18.30 -4.76
CA ARG A 152 17.05 19.62 -5.09
C ARG A 152 18.43 19.51 -5.72
N GLY A 153 19.27 18.58 -5.26
CA GLY A 153 20.61 18.35 -5.82
C GLY A 153 20.61 17.75 -7.24
N MET A 154 19.51 17.13 -7.67
CA MET A 154 19.37 16.56 -9.02
C MET A 154 18.78 17.54 -10.05
N GLY A 155 18.26 18.69 -9.61
CA GLY A 155 17.63 19.71 -10.45
C GLY A 155 18.48 20.95 -10.73
N GLY A 156 19.77 20.91 -10.38
CA GLY A 156 20.75 22.00 -10.58
C GLY A 156 21.77 21.69 -11.67
#